data_AF-A0A1M7QZR8-F1
#
_entry.id   AF-A0A1M7QZR8-F1
#
_cell.length_a   1.000
_cell.length_b   1.000
_cell.length_c   1.000
_cell.angle_alpha   90.00
_cell.angle_beta   90.00
_cell.angle_gamma   90.00
#
_symmetry.space_group_name_H-M   'P 1'
#
loop_
_entity.id
_entity.type
_entity.pdbx_description
1 polymer ?
#
loop_
_entity_poly.entity_id
_entity_poly.type
_entity_poly.pdbx_seq_one_letter_code
_entity_poly.pdbx_strand_id
1 'polypeptide(L)'
;MRVLLGRAKSYAAAAVLVAAAAAVPSAVPAAAAGGTPPQVYGAWHCGNDACTWATVRDMTDFDLNNHWLIDRGDGRPSVNLVVLSFVNPLTLLNSTTNSGNANGVPVGINQAVVNYFTSHGIRVMLSIGGITYTDDWNTALAQNATLLGQKAAALATQLGVGIEIDYEQSASPNTAGLQSFITAYRSAHPYSASGADPTARLTIDVAAGDRWLIALDQFATANWLTTANPVLDYANAMVPSKQPSASGAETNWQEHLTGKSNYSPPIPPLAPAKFTGSLYIAEGSQIRPECDDFASSVQNTTGTWTQNAAPAGAGTTSGLLGYMFWAAERPSTRGVTTDPPNSCENGVGAGATAYNIPLPMPALRQN
;
A
#
# COMPACT_ATOMS: atom_id res chain seq x y z
N MET A 1 89.97 50.32 -42.11
CA MET A 1 89.70 51.76 -41.91
C MET A 1 88.23 51.90 -41.56
N ARG A 2 87.90 52.49 -40.39
CA ARG A 2 86.76 53.43 -40.12
C ARG A 2 85.45 53.24 -40.93
N VAL A 3 84.22 53.32 -40.40
CA VAL A 3 83.67 53.73 -39.09
C VAL A 3 82.12 53.74 -39.25
N LEU A 4 81.41 53.61 -38.11
CA LEU A 4 80.09 54.17 -37.72
C LEU A 4 78.78 53.85 -38.48
N LEU A 5 77.87 53.24 -37.69
CA LEU A 5 76.52 53.68 -37.28
C LEU A 5 75.47 54.19 -38.30
N GLY A 6 74.26 53.65 -38.13
CA GLY A 6 73.01 54.34 -38.41
C GLY A 6 71.76 53.47 -38.21
N ARG A 7 71.11 53.59 -37.04
CA ARG A 7 69.79 53.01 -36.72
C ARG A 7 68.66 53.81 -37.39
N ALA A 8 67.62 53.15 -37.89
CA ALA A 8 66.25 53.68 -37.91
C ALA A 8 65.16 52.57 -38.00
N LYS A 9 64.55 52.32 -36.85
CA LYS A 9 63.14 52.02 -36.52
C LYS A 9 62.11 51.65 -37.62
N SER A 10 61.50 50.47 -37.41
CA SER A 10 60.05 50.22 -37.16
C SER A 10 59.19 49.46 -38.19
N TYR A 11 58.37 48.58 -37.60
CA TYR A 11 57.02 48.11 -37.95
C TYR A 11 56.82 46.67 -38.47
N ALA A 12 56.21 45.87 -37.58
CA ALA A 12 55.07 44.97 -37.77
C ALA A 12 55.21 43.69 -38.64
N ALA A 13 55.01 42.54 -37.99
CA ALA A 13 53.89 41.63 -38.29
C ALA A 13 53.82 40.52 -37.23
N ALA A 14 52.66 40.43 -36.56
CA ALA A 14 52.34 39.40 -35.58
C ALA A 14 52.01 38.08 -36.29
N ALA A 15 52.61 36.98 -35.82
CA ALA A 15 52.26 35.62 -36.24
C ALA A 15 51.01 35.15 -35.48
N VAL A 16 50.00 34.70 -36.22
CA VAL A 16 48.80 34.04 -35.70
C VAL A 16 49.13 32.58 -35.42
N LEU A 17 49.08 32.17 -34.14
CA LEU A 17 49.03 30.77 -33.72
C LEU A 17 47.57 30.33 -33.67
N VAL A 18 47.19 29.40 -34.55
CA VAL A 18 45.91 28.69 -34.47
C VAL A 18 46.09 27.48 -33.55
N ALA A 19 45.50 27.54 -32.36
CA ALA A 19 45.38 26.39 -31.47
C ALA A 19 44.12 25.59 -31.85
N ALA A 20 44.28 24.35 -32.27
CA ALA A 20 43.19 23.40 -32.44
C ALA A 20 42.80 22.85 -31.06
N ALA A 21 41.65 23.29 -30.52
CA ALA A 21 41.06 22.71 -29.32
C ALA A 21 40.32 21.42 -29.70
N ALA A 22 40.80 20.28 -29.19
CA ALA A 22 40.08 19.02 -29.26
C ALA A 22 38.84 19.10 -28.34
N ALA A 23 37.65 19.00 -28.94
CA ALA A 23 36.39 18.93 -28.22
C ALA A 23 36.30 17.58 -27.49
N VAL A 24 36.43 17.61 -26.16
CA VAL A 24 36.06 16.48 -25.29
C VAL A 24 34.54 16.42 -25.30
N PRO A 25 33.91 15.28 -25.65
CA PRO A 25 32.46 15.17 -25.55
C PRO A 25 32.07 15.29 -24.08
N SER A 26 31.35 16.37 -23.76
CA SER A 26 30.71 16.54 -22.47
C SER A 26 29.73 15.38 -22.28
N ALA A 27 30.02 14.50 -21.31
CA ALA A 27 29.05 13.50 -20.89
C ALA A 27 27.78 14.23 -20.46
N VAL A 28 26.68 13.97 -21.17
CA VAL A 28 25.35 14.39 -20.73
C VAL A 28 25.17 13.80 -19.33
N PRO A 29 24.88 14.60 -18.28
CA PRO A 29 24.59 14.04 -16.98
C PRO A 29 23.45 13.04 -17.17
N ALA A 30 23.64 11.81 -16.73
CA ALA A 30 22.56 10.83 -16.67
C ALA A 30 21.40 11.51 -15.95
N ALA A 31 20.25 11.65 -16.62
CA ALA A 31 19.03 12.03 -15.94
C ALA A 31 18.92 11.11 -14.72
N ALA A 32 18.82 11.69 -13.52
CA ALA A 32 18.51 10.91 -12.34
C ALA A 32 17.28 10.07 -12.71
N ALA A 33 17.44 8.74 -12.74
CA ALA A 33 16.31 7.87 -12.97
C ALA A 33 15.26 8.25 -11.93
N GLY A 34 14.09 8.71 -12.38
CA GLY A 34 13.01 9.06 -11.47
C GLY A 34 12.72 7.84 -10.56
N GLY A 35 12.39 8.09 -9.30
CA GLY A 35 12.07 7.02 -8.36
C GLY A 35 10.91 6.15 -8.86
N THR A 36 10.82 4.92 -8.37
CA THR A 36 9.78 3.95 -8.77
C THR A 36 8.39 4.48 -8.36
N PRO A 37 7.47 4.74 -9.30
CA PRO A 37 6.15 5.26 -8.95
C PRO A 37 5.33 4.27 -8.10
N PRO A 38 4.54 4.74 -7.11
CA PRO A 38 3.63 3.90 -6.37
C PRO A 38 2.61 3.20 -7.29
N GLN A 39 2.41 1.90 -7.08
CA GLN A 39 1.44 1.06 -7.77
C GLN A 39 0.21 0.79 -6.92
N VAL A 40 0.38 0.78 -5.59
CA VAL A 40 -0.69 0.70 -4.60
C VAL A 40 -0.80 2.05 -3.91
N TYR A 41 -1.96 2.67 -4.04
CA TYR A 41 -2.29 3.90 -3.34
C TYR A 41 -3.74 3.79 -2.92
N GLY A 42 -3.96 3.25 -1.72
CA GLY A 42 -5.26 2.76 -1.31
C GLY A 42 -5.67 3.21 0.09
N ALA A 43 -6.93 2.97 0.43
CA ALA A 43 -7.48 3.25 1.75
C ALA A 43 -8.18 2.02 2.30
N TRP A 44 -7.98 1.74 3.59
CA TRP A 44 -8.94 0.94 4.33
C TRP A 44 -10.18 1.77 4.59
N HIS A 45 -11.33 1.19 4.27
CA HIS A 45 -12.61 1.87 4.28
C HIS A 45 -13.53 1.19 5.29
N CYS A 46 -13.90 1.94 6.31
CA CYS A 46 -14.89 1.52 7.28
C CYS A 46 -16.27 1.97 6.85
N GLY A 47 -17.33 1.30 7.31
CA GLY A 47 -18.69 1.81 7.19
C GLY A 47 -18.91 3.03 8.10
N ASN A 48 -20.06 3.69 7.96
CA ASN A 48 -20.51 4.80 8.81
C ASN A 48 -20.89 4.38 10.24
N ASP A 49 -20.71 3.09 10.55
CA ASP A 49 -21.12 2.42 11.78
C ASP A 49 -19.91 1.75 12.47
N ALA A 50 -18.76 2.43 12.48
CA ALA A 50 -17.53 1.99 13.13
C ALA A 50 -17.01 0.65 12.58
N CYS A 51 -16.88 0.56 11.25
CA CYS A 51 -16.40 -0.61 10.50
C CYS A 51 -17.28 -1.87 10.65
N THR A 52 -18.51 -1.77 11.17
CA THR A 52 -19.37 -2.95 11.37
C THR A 52 -20.12 -3.35 10.11
N TRP A 53 -20.45 -2.39 9.23
CA TRP A 53 -21.19 -2.59 7.99
C TRP A 53 -22.51 -3.35 8.19
N ALA A 54 -23.13 -3.17 9.36
CA ALA A 54 -24.31 -3.94 9.78
C ALA A 54 -25.59 -3.48 9.07
N THR A 55 -25.53 -2.42 8.28
CA THR A 55 -26.67 -1.86 7.55
C THR A 55 -26.34 -1.65 6.07
N VAL A 56 -27.33 -1.89 5.20
CA VAL A 56 -27.21 -1.56 3.77
C VAL A 56 -27.12 -0.04 3.62
N ARG A 57 -26.17 0.41 2.80
CA ARG A 57 -25.95 1.84 2.56
C ARG A 57 -26.98 2.42 1.60
N ASP A 58 -27.48 3.60 1.93
CA ASP A 58 -28.04 4.49 0.91
C ASP A 58 -26.89 5.00 0.05
N MET A 59 -26.94 4.76 -1.26
CA MET A 59 -25.81 5.07 -2.15
C MET A 59 -25.66 6.56 -2.44
N THR A 60 -26.69 7.38 -2.19
CA THR A 60 -26.59 8.85 -2.29
C THR A 60 -25.82 9.40 -1.10
N ASP A 61 -26.18 8.97 0.11
CA ASP A 61 -25.43 9.33 1.32
C ASP A 61 -24.02 8.74 1.31
N PHE A 62 -23.87 7.53 0.76
CA PHE A 62 -22.56 6.90 0.59
C PHE A 62 -21.65 7.73 -0.32
N ASP A 63 -22.15 8.16 -1.49
CA ASP A 63 -21.42 9.06 -2.39
C ASP A 63 -21.06 10.37 -1.68
N LEU A 64 -22.03 11.05 -1.07
CA LEU A 64 -21.79 12.31 -0.36
C LEU A 64 -20.65 12.21 0.67
N ASN A 65 -20.60 11.12 1.43
CA ASN A 65 -19.60 10.94 2.49
C ASN A 65 -18.24 10.45 1.98
N ASN A 66 -18.20 9.85 0.80
CA ASN A 66 -17.02 9.15 0.27
C ASN A 66 -16.56 9.65 -1.10
N HIS A 67 -17.13 10.77 -1.58
CA HIS A 67 -16.88 11.31 -2.91
C HIS A 67 -15.39 11.56 -3.15
N TRP A 68 -14.67 12.01 -2.11
CA TRP A 68 -13.23 12.25 -2.18
C TRP A 68 -12.43 11.04 -2.65
N LEU A 69 -12.89 9.80 -2.45
CA LEU A 69 -12.20 8.59 -2.93
C LEU A 69 -12.27 8.44 -4.45
N ILE A 70 -13.41 8.81 -5.06
CA ILE A 70 -13.67 8.68 -6.50
C ILE A 70 -13.37 9.95 -7.31
N ASP A 71 -13.29 11.10 -6.65
CA ASP A 71 -12.96 12.38 -7.25
C ASP A 71 -12.03 13.19 -6.34
N ARG A 72 -10.84 13.52 -6.84
CA ARG A 72 -9.86 14.38 -6.17
C ARG A 72 -9.96 15.87 -6.55
N GLY A 73 -11.11 16.29 -7.09
CA GLY A 73 -11.36 17.63 -7.59
C GLY A 73 -11.02 17.83 -9.07
N ASP A 74 -10.63 16.76 -9.78
CA ASP A 74 -10.32 16.77 -11.21
C ASP A 74 -11.10 15.72 -12.03
N GLY A 75 -12.10 15.08 -11.41
CA GLY A 75 -12.90 14.01 -12.03
C GLY A 75 -12.20 12.65 -12.04
N ARG A 76 -11.09 12.47 -11.31
CA ARG A 76 -10.38 11.18 -11.20
C ARG A 76 -10.31 10.73 -9.73
N PRO A 77 -10.28 9.41 -9.48
CA PRO A 77 -10.07 8.87 -8.14
C PRO A 77 -8.85 9.40 -7.39
N SER A 78 -9.00 9.59 -6.08
CA SER A 78 -7.90 9.83 -5.13
C SER A 78 -7.11 8.56 -4.83
N VAL A 79 -7.72 7.39 -4.97
CA VAL A 79 -7.09 6.10 -4.68
C VAL A 79 -7.30 5.13 -5.84
N ASN A 80 -6.44 4.12 -5.97
CA ASN A 80 -6.62 3.04 -6.95
C ASN A 80 -7.04 1.70 -6.32
N LEU A 81 -7.12 1.65 -4.99
CA LEU A 81 -7.58 0.52 -4.20
C LEU A 81 -8.39 0.99 -2.98
N VAL A 82 -9.48 0.28 -2.71
CA VAL A 82 -10.20 0.34 -1.43
C VAL A 82 -10.25 -1.06 -0.82
N VAL A 83 -9.94 -1.18 0.46
CA VAL A 83 -10.09 -2.40 1.25
C VAL A 83 -11.24 -2.20 2.25
N LEU A 84 -12.34 -2.92 2.09
CA LEU A 84 -13.51 -2.81 2.96
C LEU A 84 -13.26 -3.57 4.27
N SER A 85 -13.28 -2.83 5.37
CA SER A 85 -12.98 -3.30 6.72
C SER A 85 -14.26 -3.33 7.57
N PHE A 86 -14.76 -4.46 8.08
CA PHE A 86 -14.19 -5.81 8.03
C PHE A 86 -15.24 -6.91 7.86
N VAL A 87 -14.80 -8.07 7.37
CA VAL A 87 -15.54 -9.34 7.43
C VAL A 87 -15.04 -10.16 8.62
N ASN A 88 -15.96 -10.65 9.46
CA ASN A 88 -15.62 -11.52 10.58
C ASN A 88 -15.38 -12.97 10.10
N PRO A 89 -14.19 -13.57 10.36
CA PRO A 89 -13.82 -14.90 9.86
C PRO A 89 -14.74 -16.02 10.38
N LEU A 90 -15.20 -15.96 11.63
CA LEU A 90 -16.04 -16.99 12.21
C LEU A 90 -17.47 -16.92 11.65
N THR A 91 -17.99 -15.70 11.42
CA THR A 91 -19.29 -15.55 10.74
C THR A 91 -19.24 -16.05 9.30
N LEU A 92 -18.13 -15.78 8.59
CA LEU A 92 -17.88 -16.26 7.22
C LEU A 92 -17.81 -17.79 7.17
N LEU A 93 -17.04 -18.41 8.08
CA LEU A 93 -16.96 -19.87 8.19
C LEU A 93 -18.34 -20.49 8.38
N ASN A 94 -19.11 -19.95 9.32
CA ASN A 94 -20.44 -20.46 9.69
C ASN A 94 -21.55 -20.06 8.71
N SER A 95 -21.26 -19.18 7.74
CA SER A 95 -22.25 -18.60 6.84
C SER A 95 -23.43 -17.95 7.60
N THR A 96 -23.13 -17.28 8.71
CA THR A 96 -24.13 -16.71 9.62
C THR A 96 -25.06 -15.74 8.91
N THR A 97 -26.37 -15.91 9.07
CA THR A 97 -27.39 -14.97 8.58
C THR A 97 -28.20 -14.41 9.75
N ASN A 98 -28.21 -13.10 9.91
CA ASN A 98 -28.94 -12.35 10.93
C ASN A 98 -29.24 -10.93 10.44
N SER A 99 -29.68 -10.03 11.33
CA SER A 99 -30.02 -8.65 10.93
C SER A 99 -28.86 -7.85 10.34
N GLY A 100 -27.61 -8.17 10.73
CA GLY A 100 -26.42 -7.47 10.27
C GLY A 100 -25.59 -8.24 9.24
N ASN A 101 -25.86 -9.53 9.03
CA ASN A 101 -25.05 -10.39 8.15
C ASN A 101 -25.93 -11.24 7.22
N ALA A 102 -25.48 -11.43 6.00
CA ALA A 102 -26.01 -12.41 5.06
C ALA A 102 -24.89 -13.36 4.65
N ASN A 103 -25.08 -14.68 4.84
CA ASN A 103 -24.08 -15.71 4.52
C ASN A 103 -22.68 -15.45 5.12
N GLY A 104 -22.63 -14.85 6.32
CA GLY A 104 -21.39 -14.55 7.03
C GLY A 104 -20.69 -13.26 6.63
N VAL A 105 -21.34 -12.43 5.81
CA VAL A 105 -20.82 -11.13 5.35
C VAL A 105 -21.72 -10.02 5.88
N PRO A 106 -21.17 -8.92 6.42
CA PRO A 106 -21.97 -7.77 6.79
C PRO A 106 -22.81 -7.25 5.61
N VAL A 107 -24.10 -6.99 5.83
CA VAL A 107 -25.04 -6.64 4.75
C VAL A 107 -24.71 -5.33 4.03
N GLY A 108 -23.95 -4.44 4.67
CA GLY A 108 -23.41 -3.23 4.09
C GLY A 108 -22.27 -3.49 3.08
N ILE A 109 -21.53 -4.59 3.22
CA ILE A 109 -20.52 -5.04 2.25
C ILE A 109 -21.24 -5.83 1.16
N ASN A 110 -21.74 -5.12 0.15
CA ASN A 110 -22.53 -5.70 -0.92
C ASN A 110 -22.10 -5.20 -2.31
N GLN A 111 -22.72 -5.77 -3.35
CA GLN A 111 -22.36 -5.47 -4.74
C GLN A 111 -22.55 -4.00 -5.13
N ALA A 112 -23.47 -3.26 -4.50
CA ALA A 112 -23.67 -1.84 -4.82
C ALA A 112 -22.45 -1.00 -4.41
N VAL A 113 -21.89 -1.25 -3.22
CA VAL A 113 -20.65 -0.62 -2.75
C VAL A 113 -19.46 -1.02 -3.62
N VAL A 114 -19.36 -2.29 -4.00
CA VAL A 114 -18.28 -2.75 -4.91
C VAL A 114 -18.41 -2.08 -6.29
N ASN A 115 -19.61 -2.03 -6.85
CA ASN A 115 -19.88 -1.40 -8.14
C ASN A 115 -19.59 0.11 -8.12
N TYR A 116 -19.87 0.78 -6.99
CA TYR A 116 -19.55 2.19 -6.81
C TYR A 116 -18.06 2.44 -7.05
N PHE A 117 -17.17 1.73 -6.36
CA PHE A 117 -15.73 1.92 -6.55
C PHE A 117 -15.23 1.42 -7.91
N THR A 118 -15.65 0.22 -8.33
CA THR A 118 -15.14 -0.39 -9.58
C THR A 118 -15.57 0.35 -10.84
N SER A 119 -16.75 0.99 -10.85
CA SER A 119 -17.19 1.84 -11.96
C SER A 119 -16.34 3.11 -12.13
N HIS A 120 -15.60 3.51 -11.08
CA HIS A 120 -14.63 4.61 -11.11
C HIS A 120 -13.19 4.13 -11.33
N GLY A 121 -12.98 2.85 -11.67
CA GLY A 121 -11.66 2.28 -11.92
C GLY A 121 -10.85 1.98 -10.66
N ILE A 122 -11.48 1.97 -9.49
CA ILE A 122 -10.85 1.63 -8.21
C ILE A 122 -10.99 0.12 -7.98
N ARG A 123 -9.90 -0.57 -7.65
CA ARG A 123 -9.95 -1.99 -7.25
C ARG A 123 -10.55 -2.11 -5.85
N VAL A 124 -11.27 -3.19 -5.59
CA VAL A 124 -11.87 -3.45 -4.26
C VAL A 124 -11.34 -4.76 -3.71
N MET A 125 -11.04 -4.75 -2.41
CA MET A 125 -10.75 -5.94 -1.62
C MET A 125 -11.58 -5.92 -0.34
N LEU A 126 -11.70 -7.08 0.32
CA LEU A 126 -12.27 -7.18 1.66
C LEU A 126 -11.17 -7.56 2.65
N SER A 127 -11.10 -6.89 3.78
CA SER A 127 -10.26 -7.32 4.89
C SER A 127 -11.04 -8.26 5.80
N ILE A 128 -10.52 -9.47 5.99
CA ILE A 128 -11.06 -10.44 6.95
C ILE A 128 -10.27 -10.29 8.25
N GLY A 129 -10.95 -9.79 9.29
CA GLY A 129 -10.38 -9.68 10.62
C GLY A 129 -10.14 -8.26 11.09
N GLY A 130 -8.93 -7.98 11.56
CA GLY A 130 -8.58 -6.87 12.44
C GLY A 130 -8.59 -7.32 13.91
N ILE A 131 -7.96 -6.52 14.78
CA ILE A 131 -7.70 -6.86 16.19
C ILE A 131 -8.96 -7.24 16.98
N THR A 132 -10.11 -6.71 16.57
CA THR A 132 -11.42 -7.02 17.16
C THR A 132 -11.82 -8.48 16.98
N TYR A 133 -11.32 -9.15 15.93
CA TYR A 133 -11.71 -10.50 15.54
C TYR A 133 -10.56 -11.52 15.67
N THR A 134 -9.50 -11.19 16.41
CA THR A 134 -8.37 -12.12 16.64
C THR A 134 -8.85 -13.47 17.20
N ASP A 135 -9.78 -13.48 18.16
CA ASP A 135 -10.33 -14.70 18.73
C ASP A 135 -11.23 -15.48 17.76
N ASP A 136 -11.97 -14.76 16.92
CA ASP A 136 -12.79 -15.37 15.88
C ASP A 136 -11.93 -16.01 14.78
N TRP A 137 -10.81 -15.39 14.43
CA TRP A 137 -9.79 -16.00 13.57
C TRP A 137 -9.23 -17.29 14.19
N ASN A 138 -8.81 -17.24 15.47
CA ASN A 138 -8.29 -18.42 16.16
C ASN A 138 -9.31 -19.55 16.14
N THR A 139 -10.57 -19.23 16.44
CA THR A 139 -11.68 -20.17 16.45
C THR A 139 -11.92 -20.75 15.05
N ALA A 140 -12.02 -19.91 14.02
CA ALA A 140 -12.31 -20.35 12.67
C ALA A 140 -11.18 -21.22 12.08
N LEU A 141 -9.91 -20.86 12.32
CA LEU A 141 -8.76 -21.66 11.89
C LEU A 141 -8.69 -23.01 12.61
N ALA A 142 -9.01 -23.05 13.91
CA ALA A 142 -9.05 -24.28 14.68
C ALA A 142 -10.22 -25.19 14.26
N GLN A 143 -11.36 -24.62 13.89
CA GLN A 143 -12.53 -25.37 13.45
C GLN A 143 -12.32 -25.97 12.05
N ASN A 144 -12.04 -25.15 11.04
CA ASN A 144 -11.83 -25.62 9.68
C ASN A 144 -11.20 -24.54 8.78
N ALA A 145 -9.88 -24.38 8.87
CA ALA A 145 -9.17 -23.38 8.07
C ALA A 145 -9.32 -23.58 6.54
N THR A 146 -9.37 -24.83 6.06
CA THR A 146 -9.59 -25.14 4.64
C THR A 146 -10.95 -24.64 4.17
N LEU A 147 -12.02 -24.91 4.93
CA LEU A 147 -13.36 -24.42 4.59
C LEU A 147 -13.44 -22.89 4.66
N LEU A 148 -12.78 -22.26 5.64
CA LEU A 148 -12.71 -20.80 5.71
C LEU A 148 -12.07 -20.23 4.43
N GLY A 149 -10.98 -20.83 3.94
CA GLY A 149 -10.33 -20.41 2.68
C GLY A 149 -11.23 -20.59 1.45
N GLN A 150 -12.00 -21.69 1.40
CA GLN A 150 -13.01 -21.91 0.35
C GLN A 150 -14.13 -20.87 0.40
N LYS A 151 -14.60 -20.51 1.60
CA LYS A 151 -15.65 -19.49 1.81
C LYS A 151 -15.15 -18.10 1.41
N ALA A 152 -13.93 -17.75 1.78
CA ALA A 152 -13.30 -16.50 1.35
C ALA A 152 -13.14 -16.43 -0.18
N ALA A 153 -12.72 -17.52 -0.82
CA ALA A 153 -12.61 -17.57 -2.28
C ALA A 153 -13.98 -17.47 -2.98
N ALA A 154 -15.00 -18.14 -2.44
CA ALA A 154 -16.36 -18.04 -2.96
C ALA A 154 -16.92 -16.61 -2.83
N LEU A 155 -16.65 -15.94 -1.71
CA LEU A 155 -17.02 -14.54 -1.50
C LEU A 155 -16.29 -13.61 -2.47
N ALA A 156 -14.99 -13.80 -2.66
CA ALA A 156 -14.18 -13.07 -3.64
C ALA A 156 -14.77 -13.21 -5.05
N THR A 157 -15.14 -14.43 -5.46
CA THR A 157 -15.84 -14.66 -6.74
C THR A 157 -17.19 -13.98 -6.81
N GLN A 158 -18.00 -14.09 -5.75
CA GLN A 158 -19.35 -13.53 -5.72
C GLN A 158 -19.34 -12.02 -5.93
N LEU A 159 -18.40 -11.32 -5.31
CA LEU A 159 -18.32 -9.86 -5.37
C LEU A 159 -17.36 -9.33 -6.45
N GLY A 160 -16.48 -10.17 -6.99
CA GLY A 160 -15.45 -9.76 -7.95
C GLY A 160 -14.32 -8.95 -7.31
N VAL A 161 -13.90 -9.31 -6.10
CA VAL A 161 -12.96 -8.56 -5.25
C VAL A 161 -11.79 -9.43 -4.80
N GLY A 162 -10.68 -8.80 -4.38
CA GLY A 162 -9.60 -9.50 -3.69
C GLY A 162 -9.85 -9.65 -2.19
N ILE A 163 -8.96 -10.34 -1.49
CA ILE A 163 -9.03 -10.54 -0.03
C ILE A 163 -7.73 -10.09 0.64
N GLU A 164 -7.86 -9.45 1.79
CA GLU A 164 -6.80 -9.22 2.73
C GLU A 164 -6.99 -10.09 3.98
N ILE A 165 -5.92 -10.72 4.42
CA ILE A 165 -5.86 -11.43 5.69
C ILE A 165 -5.40 -10.43 6.75
N ASP A 166 -6.28 -10.08 7.67
CA ASP A 166 -5.97 -9.22 8.80
C ASP A 166 -6.09 -10.04 10.09
N TYR A 167 -5.08 -10.86 10.34
CA TYR A 167 -5.03 -11.81 11.46
C TYR A 167 -4.03 -11.36 12.52
N GLU A 168 -4.53 -10.65 13.52
CA GLU A 168 -3.68 -9.96 14.51
C GLU A 168 -3.40 -10.78 15.79
N GLN A 169 -3.15 -12.09 15.66
CA GLN A 169 -2.72 -12.94 16.79
C GLN A 169 -1.21 -12.83 17.02
N SER A 170 -0.79 -12.14 18.06
CA SER A 170 0.63 -11.87 18.31
C SER A 170 1.39 -12.89 19.14
N ALA A 171 0.70 -13.70 19.94
CA ALA A 171 1.37 -14.58 20.90
C ALA A 171 1.71 -15.95 20.28
N SER A 172 0.76 -16.55 19.56
CA SER A 172 0.92 -17.88 18.96
C SER A 172 -0.01 -18.03 17.75
N PRO A 173 0.27 -17.33 16.62
CA PRO A 173 -0.56 -17.40 15.44
C PRO A 173 -0.60 -18.82 14.87
N ASN A 174 -1.79 -19.27 14.48
CA ASN A 174 -1.97 -20.58 13.85
C ASN A 174 -1.54 -20.54 12.37
N THR A 175 -0.23 -20.47 12.12
CA THR A 175 0.35 -20.37 10.77
C THR A 175 0.07 -21.61 9.90
N ALA A 176 -0.05 -22.80 10.49
CA ALA A 176 -0.45 -24.01 9.77
C ALA A 176 -1.91 -23.95 9.30
N GLY A 177 -2.81 -23.43 10.15
CA GLY A 177 -4.18 -23.12 9.77
C GLY A 177 -4.23 -22.07 8.67
N LEU A 178 -3.50 -20.96 8.83
CA LEU A 178 -3.45 -19.90 7.81
C LEU A 178 -2.89 -20.41 6.47
N GLN A 179 -1.87 -21.28 6.49
CA GLN A 179 -1.39 -21.94 5.28
C GLN A 179 -2.49 -22.78 4.61
N SER A 180 -3.30 -23.51 5.41
CA SER A 180 -4.43 -24.29 4.88
C SER A 180 -5.53 -23.41 4.28
N PHE A 181 -5.80 -22.26 4.90
CA PHE A 181 -6.67 -21.21 4.36
C PHE A 181 -6.15 -20.69 3.02
N ILE A 182 -4.87 -20.29 2.96
CA ILE A 182 -4.23 -19.75 1.75
C ILE A 182 -4.23 -20.80 0.62
N THR A 183 -3.86 -22.05 0.92
CA THR A 183 -3.88 -23.14 -0.06
C THR A 183 -5.29 -23.36 -0.62
N ALA A 184 -6.31 -23.35 0.23
CA ALA A 184 -7.69 -23.48 -0.20
C ALA A 184 -8.14 -22.29 -1.07
N TYR A 185 -7.81 -21.06 -0.68
CA TYR A 185 -8.10 -19.87 -1.48
C TYR A 185 -7.43 -19.95 -2.86
N ARG A 186 -6.12 -20.26 -2.88
CA ARG A 186 -5.33 -20.38 -4.11
C ARG A 186 -5.75 -21.53 -5.02
N SER A 187 -6.45 -22.53 -4.49
CA SER A 187 -7.01 -23.61 -5.31
C SER A 187 -8.16 -23.13 -6.21
N ALA A 188 -8.92 -22.12 -5.77
CA ALA A 188 -9.95 -21.47 -6.57
C ALA A 188 -9.36 -20.31 -7.39
N HIS A 189 -8.49 -19.51 -6.78
CA HIS A 189 -7.90 -18.30 -7.37
C HIS A 189 -6.37 -18.35 -7.34
N PRO A 190 -5.74 -19.01 -8.33
CA PRO A 190 -4.28 -19.09 -8.42
C PRO A 190 -3.62 -17.71 -8.42
N TYR A 191 -2.36 -17.64 -7.98
CA TYR A 191 -1.57 -16.41 -8.03
C TYR A 191 -1.51 -15.85 -9.46
N SER A 192 -1.78 -14.54 -9.61
CA SER A 192 -1.77 -13.88 -10.92
C SER A 192 -0.93 -12.60 -10.89
N ALA A 193 0.30 -12.70 -11.40
CA ALA A 193 1.21 -11.55 -11.51
C ALA A 193 0.64 -10.41 -12.37
N SER A 194 -0.27 -10.71 -13.31
CA SER A 194 -0.92 -9.70 -14.15
C SER A 194 -1.84 -8.76 -13.36
N GLY A 195 -2.40 -9.23 -12.23
CA GLY A 195 -3.43 -8.51 -11.49
C GLY A 195 -4.72 -8.26 -12.28
N ALA A 196 -4.92 -8.89 -13.44
CA ALA A 196 -6.10 -8.69 -14.27
C ALA A 196 -7.37 -9.17 -13.54
N ASP A 197 -7.30 -10.39 -13.00
CA ASP A 197 -8.34 -10.97 -12.16
C ASP A 197 -8.26 -10.39 -10.73
N PRO A 198 -9.26 -9.60 -10.29
CA PRO A 198 -9.27 -9.05 -8.94
C PRO A 198 -9.34 -10.14 -7.86
N THR A 199 -9.97 -11.28 -8.13
CA THR A 199 -10.15 -12.36 -7.16
C THR A 199 -8.84 -13.08 -6.84
N ALA A 200 -7.87 -13.00 -7.74
CA ALA A 200 -6.51 -13.50 -7.52
C ALA A 200 -5.67 -12.61 -6.59
N ARG A 201 -6.11 -11.41 -6.22
CA ARG A 201 -5.39 -10.55 -5.27
C ARG A 201 -5.62 -11.05 -3.84
N LEU A 202 -4.56 -11.56 -3.20
CA LEU A 202 -4.57 -11.98 -1.80
C LEU A 202 -3.38 -11.36 -1.06
N THR A 203 -3.67 -10.55 -0.04
CA THR A 203 -2.68 -9.81 0.76
C THR A 203 -2.76 -10.20 2.23
N ILE A 204 -1.83 -9.70 3.02
CA ILE A 204 -1.82 -9.82 4.48
C ILE A 204 -1.48 -8.48 5.11
N ASP A 205 -2.13 -8.13 6.20
CA ASP A 205 -1.72 -7.02 7.05
C ASP A 205 -0.73 -7.53 8.11
N VAL A 206 0.39 -6.83 8.28
CA VAL A 206 1.47 -7.18 9.21
C VAL A 206 1.80 -6.01 10.13
N ALA A 207 2.39 -6.31 11.28
CA ALA A 207 2.65 -5.30 12.30
C ALA A 207 3.59 -4.20 11.82
N ALA A 208 3.40 -2.96 12.29
CA ALA A 208 4.36 -1.90 12.04
C ALA A 208 5.78 -2.24 12.60
N GLY A 209 6.75 -2.37 11.70
CA GLY A 209 8.17 -2.53 12.01
C GLY A 209 8.59 -3.93 12.48
N ASP A 210 7.78 -4.96 12.23
CA ASP A 210 8.06 -6.34 12.68
C ASP A 210 8.26 -6.45 14.21
N ARG A 211 7.69 -5.53 14.99
CA ARG A 211 7.84 -5.46 16.47
C ARG A 211 6.70 -6.11 17.24
N TRP A 212 5.64 -6.43 16.52
CA TRP A 212 4.44 -7.14 16.96
C TRP A 212 4.10 -8.19 15.89
N LEU A 213 3.17 -9.12 16.12
CA LEU A 213 2.91 -10.23 15.16
C LEU A 213 4.16 -11.03 14.72
N ILE A 214 5.22 -11.04 15.53
CA ILE A 214 6.56 -11.55 15.18
C ILE A 214 6.53 -12.94 14.52
N ALA A 215 5.78 -13.88 15.08
CA ALA A 215 5.71 -15.24 14.54
C ALA A 215 4.96 -15.33 13.20
N LEU A 216 4.02 -14.41 12.96
CA LEU A 216 3.34 -14.27 11.68
C LEU A 216 4.29 -13.67 10.64
N ASP A 217 5.03 -12.60 11.00
CA ASP A 217 6.02 -11.96 10.12
C ASP A 217 7.15 -12.92 9.72
N GLN A 218 7.66 -13.70 10.68
CA GLN A 218 8.63 -14.77 10.44
C GLN A 218 8.12 -15.72 9.35
N PHE A 219 6.87 -16.18 9.47
CA PHE A 219 6.31 -17.18 8.58
C PHE A 219 5.93 -16.59 7.21
N ALA A 220 5.26 -15.44 7.20
CA ALA A 220 4.79 -14.77 5.99
C ALA A 220 5.94 -14.37 5.09
N THR A 221 7.00 -13.75 5.64
CA THR A 221 8.15 -13.32 4.84
C THR A 221 8.98 -14.50 4.35
N ALA A 222 9.10 -15.57 5.15
CA ALA A 222 9.84 -16.78 4.74
C ALA A 222 9.11 -17.62 3.68
N ASN A 223 7.77 -17.67 3.71
CA ASN A 223 7.01 -18.67 2.95
C ASN A 223 5.99 -18.09 1.97
N TRP A 224 5.40 -16.93 2.25
CA TRP A 224 4.25 -16.43 1.51
C TRP A 224 4.53 -15.24 0.61
N LEU A 225 5.43 -14.37 1.05
CA LEU A 225 5.78 -13.10 0.39
C LEU A 225 7.08 -13.18 -0.42
N THR A 226 7.59 -14.39 -0.69
CA THR A 226 8.81 -14.56 -1.48
C THR A 226 8.61 -14.05 -2.91
N THR A 227 9.68 -13.57 -3.56
CA THR A 227 9.59 -13.10 -4.95
C THR A 227 9.70 -14.23 -5.98
N ALA A 228 10.22 -15.39 -5.60
CA ALA A 228 10.38 -16.54 -6.49
C ALA A 228 9.08 -17.33 -6.66
N ASN A 229 8.38 -17.60 -5.56
CA ASN A 229 7.13 -18.37 -5.56
C ASN A 229 6.12 -17.72 -4.59
N PRO A 230 5.65 -16.50 -4.86
CA PRO A 230 4.69 -15.84 -4.00
C PRO A 230 3.36 -16.60 -3.97
N VAL A 231 2.80 -16.77 -2.77
CA VAL A 231 1.39 -17.11 -2.59
C VAL A 231 0.58 -15.95 -2.03
N LEU A 232 1.24 -14.88 -1.59
CA LEU A 232 0.63 -13.57 -1.30
C LEU A 232 1.22 -12.51 -2.21
N ASP A 233 0.37 -11.56 -2.58
CA ASP A 233 0.71 -10.50 -3.52
C ASP A 233 1.66 -9.48 -2.90
N TYR A 234 1.34 -8.99 -1.71
CA TYR A 234 2.16 -8.11 -0.88
C TYR A 234 1.61 -8.08 0.55
N ALA A 235 2.40 -7.49 1.45
CA ALA A 235 1.96 -7.15 2.80
C ALA A 235 1.71 -5.65 2.92
N ASN A 236 0.66 -5.29 3.65
CA ASN A 236 0.50 -3.95 4.18
C ASN A 236 1.14 -3.89 5.57
N ALA A 237 1.91 -2.85 5.88
CA ALA A 237 2.21 -2.57 7.28
C ALA A 237 1.02 -1.87 7.91
N MET A 238 0.56 -2.34 9.06
CA MET A 238 -0.34 -1.57 9.91
C MET A 238 0.22 -0.18 10.19
N VAL A 239 -0.65 0.79 10.41
CA VAL A 239 -0.21 2.06 11.00
C VAL A 239 0.19 1.79 12.46
N PRO A 240 1.30 2.34 12.98
CA PRO A 240 1.60 2.28 14.40
C PRO A 240 0.43 2.82 15.25
N SER A 241 0.51 2.66 16.57
CA SER A 241 -0.57 3.12 17.47
C SER A 241 -0.90 4.61 17.39
N LYS A 242 -0.03 5.41 16.75
CA LYS A 242 -0.26 6.82 16.38
C LYS A 242 0.46 7.14 15.08
N GLN A 243 0.03 8.23 14.42
CA GLN A 243 0.73 8.76 13.25
C GLN A 243 2.22 8.99 13.56
N PRO A 244 3.15 8.32 12.86
CA PRO A 244 4.57 8.53 13.06
C PRO A 244 5.04 9.87 12.46
N SER A 245 6.21 10.35 12.86
CA SER A 245 6.94 11.34 12.05
C SER A 245 7.45 10.70 10.76
N ALA A 246 7.91 11.50 9.79
CA ALA A 246 8.52 10.99 8.55
C ALA A 246 9.68 10.01 8.81
N SER A 247 10.63 10.40 9.65
CA SER A 247 11.76 9.53 10.03
C SER A 247 11.31 8.27 10.79
N GLY A 248 10.25 8.39 11.60
CA GLY A 248 9.67 7.24 12.30
C GLY A 248 9.02 6.26 11.34
N ALA A 249 8.29 6.76 10.33
CA ALA A 249 7.67 5.96 9.28
C ALA A 249 8.74 5.22 8.47
N GLU A 250 9.75 5.93 7.95
CA GLU A 250 10.87 5.34 7.20
C GLU A 250 11.60 4.29 8.03
N THR A 251 11.86 4.54 9.32
CA THR A 251 12.51 3.56 10.19
C THR A 251 11.67 2.29 10.36
N ASN A 252 10.37 2.44 10.62
CA ASN A 252 9.48 1.28 10.78
C ASN A 252 9.38 0.49 9.47
N TRP A 253 9.24 1.15 8.33
CA TRP A 253 9.19 0.48 7.03
C TRP A 253 10.51 -0.18 6.65
N GLN A 254 11.64 0.46 6.99
CA GLN A 254 12.96 -0.09 6.75
C GLN A 254 13.20 -1.40 7.51
N GLU A 255 12.62 -1.57 8.71
CA GLU A 255 12.72 -2.81 9.48
C GLU A 255 12.16 -4.01 8.74
N HIS A 256 11.02 -3.86 8.04
CA HIS A 256 10.48 -4.91 7.18
C HIS A 256 11.43 -5.27 6.04
N LEU A 257 12.01 -4.25 5.40
CA LEU A 257 12.92 -4.47 4.29
C LEU A 257 14.21 -5.18 4.72
N THR A 258 14.74 -4.85 5.90
CA THR A 258 15.94 -5.50 6.45
C THR A 258 15.66 -6.83 7.13
N GLY A 259 14.41 -7.06 7.54
CA GLY A 259 14.07 -8.10 8.50
C GLY A 259 14.69 -7.84 9.88
N LYS A 260 14.56 -8.83 10.78
CA LYS A 260 15.02 -8.75 12.18
C LYS A 260 15.73 -10.02 12.58
N SER A 261 17.06 -9.97 12.52
CA SER A 261 17.96 -11.09 12.84
C SER A 261 18.05 -11.42 14.33
N ASN A 262 17.54 -10.53 15.19
CA ASN A 262 17.59 -10.67 16.65
C ASN A 262 16.43 -11.51 17.23
N TYR A 263 15.51 -11.99 16.39
CA TYR A 263 14.51 -13.01 16.77
C TYR A 263 15.03 -14.43 16.52
N SER A 264 14.41 -15.42 17.16
CA SER A 264 14.69 -16.84 16.96
C SER A 264 13.39 -17.60 16.69
N PRO A 265 13.13 -18.04 15.44
CA PRO A 265 13.93 -17.78 14.22
C PRO A 265 13.98 -16.28 13.83
N PRO A 266 14.90 -15.85 12.97
CA PRO A 266 14.91 -14.46 12.50
C PRO A 266 13.70 -14.17 11.60
N ILE A 267 13.26 -12.91 11.54
CA ILE A 267 12.36 -12.44 10.48
C ILE A 267 13.23 -12.13 9.25
N PRO A 268 13.03 -12.78 8.10
CA PRO A 268 13.82 -12.49 6.90
C PRO A 268 13.50 -11.10 6.31
N PRO A 269 14.39 -10.54 5.47
CA PRO A 269 14.11 -9.37 4.65
C PRO A 269 12.86 -9.52 3.76
N LEU A 270 12.03 -8.47 3.68
CA LEU A 270 10.94 -8.36 2.71
C LEU A 270 11.37 -7.52 1.50
N ALA A 271 10.97 -7.92 0.29
CA ALA A 271 11.27 -7.16 -0.91
C ALA A 271 10.46 -5.85 -0.96
N PRO A 272 11.03 -4.70 -1.39
CA PRO A 272 10.26 -3.47 -1.58
C PRO A 272 9.02 -3.66 -2.48
N ALA A 273 9.13 -4.49 -3.51
CA ALA A 273 8.03 -4.87 -4.41
C ALA A 273 6.92 -5.74 -3.77
N LYS A 274 7.03 -6.05 -2.47
CA LYS A 274 6.08 -6.88 -1.71
C LYS A 274 5.53 -6.15 -0.49
N PHE A 275 5.68 -4.83 -0.45
CA PHE A 275 5.39 -4.06 0.75
C PHE A 275 4.83 -2.67 0.44
N THR A 276 3.83 -2.25 1.21
CA THR A 276 3.31 -0.88 1.25
C THR A 276 3.51 -0.31 2.66
N GLY A 277 3.75 0.99 2.73
CA GLY A 277 3.77 1.74 3.98
C GLY A 277 2.40 2.32 4.28
N SER A 278 2.06 2.48 5.56
CA SER A 278 0.74 3.00 5.94
C SER A 278 0.76 4.16 6.90
N LEU A 279 -0.25 5.02 6.77
CA LEU A 279 -0.41 6.27 7.52
C LEU A 279 -1.87 6.50 7.90
N TYR A 280 -2.13 7.23 8.98
CA TYR A 280 -3.46 7.71 9.32
C TYR A 280 -3.88 8.88 8.44
N ILE A 281 -5.15 8.92 8.06
CA ILE A 281 -5.83 10.11 7.48
C ILE A 281 -6.76 10.80 8.49
N ALA A 282 -7.25 10.03 9.47
CA ALA A 282 -8.05 10.51 10.59
C ALA A 282 -7.65 9.70 11.84
N GLU A 283 -7.36 10.37 12.95
CA GLU A 283 -6.92 9.71 14.18
C GLU A 283 -7.40 10.46 15.42
N GLY A 284 -8.15 9.77 16.30
CA GLY A 284 -8.69 10.38 17.50
C GLY A 284 -9.54 11.61 17.15
N SER A 285 -9.19 12.78 17.66
CA SER A 285 -9.89 14.03 17.36
C SER A 285 -9.24 14.87 16.25
N GLN A 286 -8.34 14.30 15.45
CA GLN A 286 -7.50 15.04 14.49
C GLN A 286 -7.70 14.51 13.07
N ILE A 287 -8.06 15.40 12.16
CA ILE A 287 -7.83 15.18 10.72
C ILE A 287 -6.34 15.37 10.50
N ARG A 288 -5.73 14.40 9.83
CA ARG A 288 -4.29 14.37 9.60
C ARG A 288 -3.97 15.10 8.28
N PRO A 289 -2.79 15.72 8.13
CA PRO A 289 -2.39 16.34 6.86
C PRO A 289 -2.41 15.36 5.67
N GLU A 290 -2.25 14.06 5.93
CA GLU A 290 -2.46 13.01 4.94
C GLU A 290 -3.84 13.08 4.29
N CYS A 291 -4.84 13.57 5.01
CA CYS A 291 -6.18 13.83 4.49
C CYS A 291 -6.30 15.23 3.86
N ASP A 292 -5.93 16.32 4.55
CA ASP A 292 -6.35 17.67 4.15
C ASP A 292 -5.23 18.63 3.70
N ASP A 293 -3.95 18.25 3.84
CA ASP A 293 -2.80 19.07 3.42
C ASP A 293 -1.61 18.20 3.01
N PHE A 294 -1.57 17.82 1.73
CA PHE A 294 -0.48 17.01 1.18
C PHE A 294 0.89 17.66 1.43
N ALA A 295 1.03 18.98 1.29
CA ALA A 295 2.32 19.64 1.41
C ALA A 295 2.94 19.45 2.80
N SER A 296 2.10 19.41 3.84
CA SER A 296 2.50 19.20 5.24
C SER A 296 2.51 17.74 5.69
N SER A 297 2.16 16.80 4.81
CA SER A 297 1.95 15.39 5.17
C SER A 297 3.22 14.55 5.28
N VAL A 298 3.13 13.46 6.05
CA VAL A 298 4.16 12.42 6.11
C VAL A 298 4.29 11.71 4.77
N GLN A 299 3.19 11.51 4.04
CA GLN A 299 3.27 10.94 2.69
C GLN A 299 4.18 11.78 1.79
N ASN A 300 4.00 13.11 1.72
CA ASN A 300 4.84 13.99 0.90
C ASN A 300 6.32 13.90 1.29
N THR A 301 6.59 14.06 2.60
CA THR A 301 7.97 14.07 3.11
C THR A 301 8.70 12.74 2.94
N THR A 302 7.98 11.61 2.98
CA THR A 302 8.54 10.27 2.77
C THR A 302 8.51 9.82 1.31
N GLY A 303 7.87 10.55 0.40
CA GLY A 303 7.63 10.13 -0.98
C GLY A 303 8.90 9.73 -1.72
N THR A 304 9.96 10.53 -1.61
CA THR A 304 11.26 10.21 -2.21
C THR A 304 11.84 8.92 -1.65
N TRP A 305 11.73 8.68 -0.33
CA TRP A 305 12.19 7.43 0.27
C TRP A 305 11.35 6.25 -0.24
N THR A 306 10.02 6.36 -0.23
CA THR A 306 9.10 5.31 -0.70
C THR A 306 9.37 4.90 -2.14
N GLN A 307 9.68 5.85 -3.03
CA GLN A 307 9.99 5.55 -4.44
C GLN A 307 11.41 4.97 -4.64
N ASN A 308 12.31 5.10 -3.67
CA ASN A 308 13.73 4.74 -3.82
C ASN A 308 14.25 3.72 -2.79
N ALA A 309 13.41 3.25 -1.86
CA ALA A 309 13.80 2.30 -0.82
C ALA A 309 14.47 1.06 -1.44
N ALA A 310 15.73 0.82 -1.09
CA ALA A 310 16.53 -0.24 -1.71
C ALA A 310 16.17 -1.62 -1.13
N PRO A 311 16.28 -2.69 -1.93
CA PRO A 311 16.30 -4.06 -1.41
C PRO A 311 17.36 -4.22 -0.31
N ALA A 312 16.99 -4.87 0.80
CA ALA A 312 17.91 -5.16 1.91
C ALA A 312 17.98 -6.67 2.20
N GLY A 313 18.08 -7.48 1.13
CA GLY A 313 18.26 -8.93 1.21
C GLY A 313 17.19 -9.75 0.50
N ALA A 314 16.10 -9.11 0.04
CA ALA A 314 15.06 -9.72 -0.79
C ALA A 314 14.62 -8.77 -1.92
N GLY A 315 14.33 -9.32 -3.09
CA GLY A 315 14.00 -8.54 -4.30
C GLY A 315 15.23 -7.90 -4.96
N THR A 316 15.01 -7.21 -6.08
CA THR A 316 16.12 -6.64 -6.89
C THR A 316 15.92 -5.19 -7.28
N THR A 317 14.75 -4.65 -7.01
CA THR A 317 14.36 -3.31 -7.45
C THR A 317 14.06 -2.40 -6.27
N SER A 318 14.31 -1.11 -6.46
CA SER A 318 13.98 -0.10 -5.47
C SER A 318 12.51 0.31 -5.50
N GLY A 319 12.06 0.84 -4.38
CA GLY A 319 10.76 1.46 -4.19
C GLY A 319 9.71 0.48 -3.66
N LEU A 320 9.04 0.91 -2.59
CA LEU A 320 7.86 0.23 -2.07
C LEU A 320 6.75 0.20 -3.13
N LEU A 321 5.77 -0.68 -2.96
CA LEU A 321 4.57 -0.67 -3.80
C LEU A 321 3.75 0.60 -3.63
N GLY A 322 3.82 1.26 -2.47
CA GLY A 322 3.21 2.57 -2.25
C GLY A 322 2.60 2.72 -0.86
N TYR A 323 1.43 3.35 -0.79
CA TYR A 323 0.79 3.78 0.46
C TYR A 323 -0.57 3.13 0.68
N MET A 324 -0.88 2.83 1.94
CA MET A 324 -2.24 2.59 2.41
C MET A 324 -2.63 3.56 3.52
N PHE A 325 -3.90 3.98 3.55
CA PHE A 325 -4.39 4.98 4.48
C PHE A 325 -5.45 4.43 5.43
N TRP A 326 -5.25 4.60 6.73
CA TRP A 326 -6.20 4.21 7.77
C TRP A 326 -6.89 5.44 8.41
N ALA A 327 -8.22 5.52 8.47
CA ALA A 327 -9.16 4.82 7.60
C ALA A 327 -10.16 5.84 7.08
N ALA A 328 -10.71 5.54 5.92
CA ALA A 328 -11.78 6.31 5.31
C ALA A 328 -13.11 6.08 6.05
N GLU A 329 -13.96 7.09 5.98
CA GLU A 329 -15.25 7.21 6.64
C GLU A 329 -15.12 7.20 8.17
N ARG A 330 -15.67 6.19 8.86
CA ARG A 330 -15.82 6.18 10.32
C ARG A 330 -15.18 4.93 10.95
N PRO A 331 -13.91 5.01 11.39
CA PRO A 331 -13.24 3.86 12.01
C PRO A 331 -13.68 3.56 13.44
N SER A 332 -14.37 4.49 14.11
CA SER A 332 -14.76 4.34 15.51
C SER A 332 -16.03 5.10 15.82
N THR A 333 -16.71 4.69 16.89
CA THR A 333 -17.85 5.43 17.45
C THR A 333 -17.43 6.80 17.98
N ARG A 334 -16.15 6.98 18.29
CA ARG A 334 -15.54 8.22 18.78
C ARG A 334 -14.45 8.71 17.85
N GLY A 335 -14.27 10.02 17.79
CA GLY A 335 -13.24 10.66 16.98
C GLY A 335 -13.80 11.33 15.74
N VAL A 336 -12.89 11.82 14.91
CA VAL A 336 -13.21 12.45 13.62
C VAL A 336 -13.37 11.40 12.52
N THR A 337 -14.08 11.78 11.47
CA THR A 337 -14.36 10.97 10.27
C THR A 337 -13.85 11.70 9.04
N THR A 338 -13.72 11.01 7.92
CA THR A 338 -13.46 11.69 6.63
C THR A 338 -14.74 12.22 5.98
N ASP A 339 -15.90 12.02 6.59
CA ASP A 339 -17.19 12.55 6.14
C ASP A 339 -17.20 14.09 6.17
N PRO A 340 -18.00 14.74 5.31
CA PRO A 340 -18.18 16.18 5.31
C PRO A 340 -18.47 16.76 6.72
N PRO A 341 -17.88 17.93 7.07
CA PRO A 341 -17.15 18.85 6.19
C PRO A 341 -15.68 18.45 5.94
N ASN A 342 -15.20 17.34 6.49
CA ASN A 342 -13.87 16.84 6.16
C ASN A 342 -13.88 16.24 4.75
N SER A 343 -12.74 16.28 4.08
CA SER A 343 -12.50 15.61 2.80
C SER A 343 -11.01 15.34 2.68
N CYS A 344 -10.64 14.23 2.04
CA CYS A 344 -9.24 13.91 1.82
C CYS A 344 -8.72 14.28 0.41
N GLU A 345 -9.45 15.12 -0.33
CA GLU A 345 -9.04 15.63 -1.66
C GLU A 345 -7.69 16.37 -1.61
N ASN A 346 -7.45 17.20 -0.60
CA ASN A 346 -6.26 18.05 -0.53
C ASN A 346 -5.00 17.36 0.05
N GLY A 347 -5.16 16.16 0.63
CA GLY A 347 -4.08 15.32 1.13
C GLY A 347 -3.90 14.09 0.25
N VAL A 348 -4.80 13.10 0.35
CA VAL A 348 -4.73 11.87 -0.44
C VAL A 348 -4.92 12.17 -1.93
N GLY A 349 -5.91 12.99 -2.28
CA GLY A 349 -6.16 13.36 -3.68
C GLY A 349 -5.00 14.13 -4.32
N ALA A 350 -4.48 15.15 -3.62
CA ALA A 350 -3.32 15.91 -4.04
C ALA A 350 -2.04 15.05 -4.11
N GLY A 351 -1.85 14.12 -3.17
CA GLY A 351 -0.78 13.13 -3.20
C GLY A 351 -0.90 12.19 -4.40
N ALA A 352 -2.12 11.76 -4.74
CA ALA A 352 -2.36 10.95 -5.91
C ALA A 352 -1.95 11.67 -7.21
N THR A 353 -2.11 13.00 -7.26
CA THR A 353 -1.66 13.85 -8.38
C THR A 353 -0.15 13.99 -8.36
N ALA A 354 0.45 14.30 -7.21
CA ALA A 354 1.89 14.47 -7.05
C ALA A 354 2.69 13.21 -7.45
N TYR A 355 2.17 12.03 -7.10
CA TYR A 355 2.79 10.75 -7.45
C TYR A 355 2.36 10.18 -8.80
N ASN A 356 1.48 10.88 -9.54
CA ASN A 356 0.91 10.41 -10.81
C ASN A 356 0.35 8.98 -10.71
N ILE A 357 -0.50 8.75 -9.70
CA ILE A 357 -0.99 7.42 -9.37
C ILE A 357 -1.73 6.80 -10.57
N PRO A 358 -1.36 5.57 -10.97
CA PRO A 358 -1.99 4.88 -12.08
C PRO A 358 -3.41 4.44 -11.72
N LEU A 359 -4.33 4.69 -12.67
CA LEU A 359 -5.75 4.34 -12.58
C LEU A 359 -6.17 3.63 -13.89
N PRO A 360 -6.74 2.40 -13.81
CA PRO A 360 -6.87 1.57 -12.62
C PRO A 360 -5.51 1.10 -12.07
N MET A 361 -5.50 0.47 -10.89
CA MET A 361 -4.30 -0.16 -10.33
C MET A 361 -3.63 -1.08 -11.38
N PRO A 362 -2.31 -0.92 -11.63
CA PRO A 362 -1.59 -1.70 -12.64
C PRO A 362 -1.22 -3.09 -12.13
N ALA A 363 -0.68 -3.93 -13.02
CA ALA A 363 0.04 -5.13 -12.61
C ALA A 363 1.17 -4.75 -11.63
N LEU A 364 1.27 -5.42 -10.48
CA LEU A 364 2.29 -5.10 -9.49
C LEU A 364 3.65 -5.61 -9.95
N ARG A 365 4.70 -4.87 -9.60
CA ARG A 365 6.06 -5.37 -9.68
C ARG A 365 6.21 -6.65 -8.87
N GLN A 366 6.96 -7.60 -9.42
CA GLN A 366 7.14 -8.92 -8.83
C GLN A 366 8.48 -9.05 -8.07
N ASN A 367 9.46 -8.20 -8.42
CA ASN A 367 10.80 -8.16 -7.87
C ASN A 367 11.26 -6.72 -7.71
#